data_AF-A0A944HT40-F1
#
_entry.id   AF-A0A944HT40-F1
#
_cell.length_a   1.000
_cell.length_b   1.000
_cell.length_c   1.000
_cell.angle_alpha   90.00
_cell.angle_beta   90.00
_cell.angle_gamma   90.00
#
_symmetry.space_group_name_H-M   'P 1'
#
loop_
_entity.id
_entity.type
_entity.pdbx_description
1 polymer ?
#
loop_
_entity_poly.entity_id
_entity_poly.type
_entity_poly.pdbx_seq_one_letter_code
_entity_poly.pdbx_strand_id
1 'polypeptide(L)'
;MRQEAAGAVQSVLEVLGAHLVGDDRTDLAALLPRQCGPLLIDAAPASEPLTPSGFVEAVAVRGDVGVAVARRAVTAVLATVAEVADDALLRRILTQLPPGHAGLFGRTDPA
;
A
#
# COMPACT_ATOMS: atom_id res chain seq x y z
N MET A 1 18.59 -3.75 10.04
CA MET A 1 18.29 -2.33 9.75
C MET A 1 18.00 -2.00 8.28
N ARG A 2 18.97 -1.88 7.34
CA ARG A 2 18.64 -1.48 5.94
C ARG A 2 17.85 -2.55 5.17
N GLN A 3 18.14 -3.82 5.38
CA GLN A 3 17.41 -4.92 4.74
C GLN A 3 15.96 -5.03 5.27
N GLU A 4 15.76 -4.89 6.58
CA GLU A 4 14.41 -4.83 7.20
C GLU A 4 13.57 -3.67 6.64
N ALA A 5 14.16 -2.49 6.48
CA ALA A 5 13.45 -1.33 5.93
C ALA A 5 13.10 -1.51 4.45
N ALA A 6 13.99 -2.11 3.65
CA ALA A 6 13.71 -2.43 2.26
C ALA A 6 12.61 -3.51 2.13
N GLY A 7 12.66 -4.55 2.96
CA GLY A 7 11.63 -5.59 3.04
C GLY A 7 10.28 -5.02 3.44
N ALA A 8 10.24 -4.07 4.38
CA ALA A 8 9.00 -3.41 4.77
C ALA A 8 8.38 -2.60 3.61
N VAL A 9 9.18 -1.88 2.82
CA VAL A 9 8.67 -1.15 1.64
C VAL A 9 8.08 -2.13 0.61
N GLN A 10 8.78 -3.22 0.33
CA GLN A 10 8.30 -4.24 -0.59
C GLN A 10 6.97 -4.85 -0.09
N SER A 11 6.91 -5.23 1.19
CA SER A 11 5.70 -5.75 1.82
C SER A 11 4.52 -4.78 1.75
N VAL A 12 4.74 -3.46 1.90
CA VAL A 12 3.66 -2.47 1.76
C VAL A 12 3.09 -2.47 0.34
N LEU A 13 3.95 -2.47 -0.69
CA LEU A 13 3.51 -2.46 -2.08
C LEU A 13 2.81 -3.77 -2.46
N GLU A 14 3.30 -4.91 -1.98
CA GLU A 14 2.66 -6.21 -2.24
C GLU A 14 1.30 -6.33 -1.56
N VAL A 15 1.17 -5.87 -0.31
CA VAL A 15 -0.13 -5.86 0.39
C VAL A 15 -1.09 -4.86 -0.28
N LEU A 16 -0.62 -3.68 -0.67
CA LEU A 16 -1.45 -2.73 -1.42
C LEU A 16 -1.94 -3.34 -2.74
N GLY A 17 -1.03 -3.95 -3.51
CA GLY A 17 -1.34 -4.59 -4.79
C GLY A 17 -2.42 -5.65 -4.66
N ALA A 18 -2.38 -6.45 -3.58
CA ALA A 18 -3.38 -7.48 -3.30
C ALA A 18 -4.81 -6.94 -3.15
N HIS A 19 -4.96 -5.67 -2.76
CA HIS A 19 -6.25 -5.01 -2.57
C HIS A 19 -6.67 -4.10 -3.75
N LEU A 20 -5.82 -3.93 -4.76
CA LEU A 20 -6.15 -3.18 -5.97
C LEU A 20 -6.54 -4.12 -7.10
N VAL A 21 -7.53 -3.74 -7.89
CA VAL A 21 -8.02 -4.49 -9.06
C VAL A 21 -8.09 -3.59 -10.29
N GLY A 22 -8.16 -4.23 -11.47
CA GLY A 22 -8.31 -3.54 -12.74
C GLY A 22 -7.13 -2.64 -13.10
N ASP A 23 -7.42 -1.62 -13.91
CA ASP A 23 -6.40 -0.72 -14.47
C ASP A 23 -5.74 0.16 -13.40
N ASP A 24 -6.39 0.41 -12.26
CA ASP A 24 -5.85 1.26 -11.18
C ASP A 24 -4.53 0.71 -10.62
N ARG A 25 -4.38 -0.62 -10.59
CA ARG A 25 -3.13 -1.30 -10.20
C ARG A 25 -2.01 -1.01 -11.19
N THR A 26 -2.32 -1.02 -12.49
CA THR A 26 -1.38 -0.75 -13.58
C THR A 26 -1.03 0.73 -13.66
N ASP A 27 -2.02 1.61 -13.51
CA ASP A 27 -1.85 3.06 -13.45
C ASP A 27 -0.89 3.43 -12.31
N LEU A 28 -1.10 2.88 -11.11
CA LEU A 28 -0.21 3.14 -9.98
C LEU A 28 1.20 2.59 -10.24
N ALA A 29 1.33 1.37 -10.77
CA ALA A 29 2.62 0.77 -11.07
C ALA A 29 3.44 1.60 -12.08
N ALA A 30 2.79 2.24 -13.05
CA ALA A 30 3.43 3.09 -14.05
C ALA A 30 4.03 4.39 -13.46
N LEU A 31 3.55 4.84 -12.31
CA LEU A 31 4.03 6.04 -11.61
C LEU A 31 5.21 5.75 -10.67
N LEU A 32 5.47 4.48 -10.37
CA LEU A 32 6.51 4.08 -9.43
C LEU A 32 7.85 3.79 -10.14
N PRO A 33 8.98 3.80 -9.39
CA PRO A 33 10.26 3.31 -9.90
C PRO A 33 10.13 1.90 -10.48
N ARG A 34 10.92 1.59 -11.52
CA ARG A 34 10.82 0.32 -12.25
C ARG A 34 10.87 -0.93 -11.37
N GLN A 35 11.63 -0.91 -10.28
CA GLN A 35 11.68 -2.05 -9.34
C GLN A 35 10.42 -2.23 -8.47
N CYS A 36 9.57 -1.21 -8.36
CA CYS A 36 8.41 -1.19 -7.46
C CYS A 36 7.11 -1.62 -8.17
N GLY A 37 6.96 -1.30 -9.45
CA GLY A 37 5.75 -1.65 -10.22
C GLY A 37 5.39 -3.14 -10.17
N PRO A 38 6.33 -4.07 -10.41
CA PRO A 38 6.06 -5.52 -10.34
C PRO A 38 5.50 -5.99 -8.99
N LEU A 39 5.87 -5.33 -7.89
CA LEU A 39 5.38 -5.67 -6.54
C LEU A 39 3.87 -5.47 -6.39
N LEU A 40 3.30 -4.51 -7.13
CA LEU A 40 1.85 -4.30 -7.18
C LEU A 40 1.19 -5.30 -8.13
N ILE A 41 1.78 -5.49 -9.32
CA ILE A 41 1.21 -6.27 -10.41
C ILE A 41 1.14 -7.75 -10.06
N ASP A 42 2.24 -8.29 -9.53
CA ASP A 42 2.40 -9.72 -9.23
C ASP A 42 1.76 -10.13 -7.90
N ALA A 43 1.19 -9.16 -7.15
CA ALA A 43 0.52 -9.43 -5.90
C ALA A 43 -0.74 -10.29 -6.12
N ALA A 44 -0.76 -11.44 -5.45
CA ALA A 44 -1.93 -12.29 -5.40
C ALA A 44 -3.12 -11.52 -4.76
N PRO A 45 -4.33 -11.56 -5.34
CA PRO A 45 -5.50 -10.91 -4.77
C PRO A 45 -5.75 -11.36 -3.34
N ALA A 46 -6.07 -10.41 -2.45
CA ALA A 46 -6.43 -10.73 -1.08
C ALA A 46 -7.78 -11.48 -1.05
N SER A 47 -7.85 -12.55 -0.26
CA SER A 47 -9.10 -13.32 -0.08
C SER A 47 -10.18 -12.53 0.68
N GLU A 48 -9.77 -11.61 1.54
CA GLU A 48 -10.65 -10.74 2.32
C GLU A 48 -10.09 -9.31 2.40
N PRO A 49 -10.95 -8.27 2.49
CA PRO A 49 -10.51 -6.90 2.68
C PRO A 49 -9.89 -6.73 4.08
N LEU A 50 -8.69 -6.15 4.16
CA LEU A 50 -8.04 -5.85 5.43
C LEU A 50 -8.58 -4.55 6.03
N THR A 51 -8.72 -4.49 7.35
CA THR A 51 -8.88 -3.23 8.07
C THR A 51 -7.58 -2.42 8.06
N PRO A 52 -7.58 -1.11 8.37
CA PRO A 52 -6.33 -0.34 8.44
C PRO A 52 -5.28 -0.92 9.41
N SER A 53 -5.71 -1.50 10.54
CA SER A 53 -4.79 -2.20 11.45
C SER A 53 -4.34 -3.54 10.88
N GLY A 54 -5.25 -4.30 10.25
CA GLY A 54 -4.92 -5.55 9.57
C GLY A 54 -3.90 -5.36 8.44
N PHE A 55 -3.96 -4.25 7.72
CA PHE A 55 -2.96 -3.88 6.71
C PHE A 55 -1.56 -3.76 7.33
N VAL A 56 -1.44 -3.06 8.46
CA VAL A 56 -0.16 -2.89 9.16
C VAL A 56 0.36 -4.23 9.71
N GLU A 57 -0.53 -5.06 10.24
CA GLU A 57 -0.17 -6.40 10.74
C GLU A 57 0.30 -7.32 9.61
N ALA A 58 -0.38 -7.31 8.45
CA ALA A 58 0.03 -8.08 7.29
C ALA A 58 1.43 -7.69 6.80
N VAL A 59 1.73 -6.37 6.77
CA VAL A 59 3.07 -5.88 6.43
C VAL A 59 4.12 -6.31 7.46
N ALA A 60 3.78 -6.29 8.75
CA ALA A 60 4.68 -6.74 9.82
C ALA A 60 5.04 -8.22 9.68
N VAL A 61 4.04 -9.07 9.48
CA VAL A 61 4.20 -10.52 9.29
C VAL A 61 5.02 -10.81 8.03
N ARG A 62 4.69 -10.15 6.91
CA ARG A 62 5.35 -10.40 5.63
C ARG A 62 6.79 -9.90 5.58
N GLY A 63 7.06 -8.77 6.23
CA GLY A 63 8.39 -8.19 6.31
C GLY A 63 9.28 -8.80 7.39
N ASP A 64 8.75 -9.71 8.22
CA ASP A 64 9.42 -10.21 9.44
C ASP A 64 9.95 -9.07 10.32
N VAL A 65 9.09 -8.06 10.56
CA VAL A 65 9.40 -6.88 11.36
C VAL A 65 8.36 -6.65 12.45
N GLY A 66 8.74 -5.90 13.49
CA GLY A 66 7.78 -5.48 14.51
C GLY A 66 6.72 -4.52 13.97
N VAL A 67 5.50 -4.59 14.54
CA VAL A 67 4.33 -3.76 14.15
C VAL A 67 4.64 -2.27 14.14
N ALA A 68 5.44 -1.77 15.08
CA ALA A 68 5.84 -0.35 15.11
C ALA A 68 6.68 0.05 13.88
N VAL A 69 7.58 -0.83 13.42
CA VAL A 69 8.40 -0.62 12.22
C VAL A 69 7.53 -0.69 10.97
N ALA A 70 6.66 -1.70 10.89
CA ALA A 70 5.68 -1.83 9.80
C ALA A 70 4.79 -0.60 9.69
N ARG A 71 4.22 -0.11 10.81
CA ARG A 71 3.36 1.08 10.82
C ARG A 71 4.07 2.29 10.24
N ARG A 72 5.32 2.52 10.64
CA ARG A 72 6.13 3.64 10.12
C ARG A 72 6.40 3.50 8.62
N ALA A 73 6.69 2.28 8.16
CA ALA A 73 6.90 2.01 6.74
C ALA A 73 5.61 2.22 5.94
N VAL A 74 4.49 1.69 6.40
CA VAL A 74 3.16 1.86 5.80
C VAL A 74 2.84 3.33 5.61
N THR A 75 2.89 4.14 6.66
CA THR A 75 2.53 5.56 6.56
C THR A 75 3.48 6.34 5.66
N ALA A 76 4.78 6.02 5.66
CA ALA A 76 5.76 6.71 4.81
C ALA A 76 5.57 6.37 3.32
N VAL A 77 5.40 5.09 3.01
CA VAL A 77 5.22 4.61 1.64
C VAL A 77 3.87 5.07 1.08
N LEU A 78 2.79 4.93 1.84
CA LEU A 78 1.45 5.32 1.38
C LEU A 78 1.29 6.84 1.25
N ALA A 79 1.96 7.64 2.09
CA ALA A 79 2.05 9.09 1.86
C ALA A 79 2.78 9.40 0.54
N THR A 80 3.89 8.70 0.25
CA THR A 80 4.61 8.86 -1.02
C THR A 80 3.73 8.45 -2.22
N VAL A 81 2.99 7.34 -2.10
CA VAL A 81 2.00 6.92 -3.10
C VAL A 81 0.96 8.01 -3.35
N ALA A 82 0.47 8.65 -2.30
CA ALA A 82 -0.49 9.74 -2.40
C ALA A 82 0.10 11.05 -2.97
N GLU A 83 1.42 11.19 -3.04
CA GLU A 83 2.10 12.33 -3.67
C GLU A 83 2.34 12.08 -5.16
N VAL A 84 2.62 10.84 -5.55
CA VAL A 84 2.89 10.48 -6.95
C VAL A 84 1.62 10.17 -7.75
N ALA A 85 0.57 9.66 -7.09
CA ALA A 85 -0.73 9.48 -7.71
C ALA A 85 -1.45 10.83 -7.80
N ASP A 86 -2.03 11.12 -8.97
CA ASP A 86 -2.94 12.26 -9.09
C ASP A 86 -4.21 12.06 -8.24
N ASP A 87 -4.94 13.14 -7.99
CA ASP A 87 -6.13 13.12 -7.13
C ASP A 87 -7.22 12.14 -7.62
N ALA A 88 -7.29 11.90 -8.94
CA ALA A 88 -8.28 11.00 -9.52
C ALA A 88 -7.90 9.53 -9.27
N LEU A 89 -6.65 9.15 -9.51
CA LEU A 89 -6.12 7.82 -9.21
C LEU A 89 -6.15 7.55 -7.71
N LEU A 90 -5.73 8.51 -6.87
CA LEU A 90 -5.77 8.34 -5.42
C LEU A 90 -7.19 8.10 -4.91
N ARG A 91 -8.18 8.83 -5.44
CA ARG A 91 -9.58 8.61 -5.10
C ARG A 91 -10.04 7.21 -5.50
N ARG A 92 -9.72 6.76 -6.72
CA ARG A 92 -10.05 5.40 -7.19
C ARG A 92 -9.42 4.32 -6.30
N ILE A 93 -8.13 4.45 -5.98
CA ILE A 93 -7.42 3.58 -5.02
C ILE A 93 -8.16 3.53 -3.68
N LEU A 94 -8.49 4.68 -3.09
CA LEU A 94 -9.18 4.73 -1.79
C LEU A 94 -10.59 4.11 -1.84
N THR A 95 -11.31 4.22 -2.96
CA THR A 95 -12.63 3.58 -3.12
C THR A 95 -12.57 2.06 -3.21
N GLN A 96 -11.42 1.49 -3.53
CA GLN A 96 -11.22 0.03 -3.52
C GLN A 96 -10.87 -0.52 -2.13
N LEU A 97 -10.45 0.35 -1.21
CA LEU A 97 -10.06 -0.05 0.13
C LEU A 97 -11.22 0.12 1.11
N PRO A 98 -11.28 -0.70 2.19
CA PRO A 98 -12.25 -0.48 3.26
C PRO A 98 -12.16 0.92 3.88
N PRO A 99 -13.23 1.45 4.49
CA PRO A 99 -13.20 2.76 5.15
C PRO A 99 -12.08 2.89 6.20
N GLY A 100 -11.57 4.11 6.38
CA GLY A 100 -10.49 4.41 7.33
C GLY A 100 -9.07 4.23 6.78
N HIS A 101 -8.90 3.77 5.54
CA HIS A 101 -7.57 3.65 4.92
C HIS A 101 -6.96 5.00 4.56
N ALA A 102 -7.75 6.04 4.27
CA ALA A 102 -7.19 7.33 3.87
C ALA A 102 -6.21 7.90 4.92
N GLY A 103 -6.43 7.61 6.20
CA GLY A 103 -5.52 8.00 7.27
C GLY A 103 -4.11 7.43 7.14
N LEU A 104 -3.95 6.24 6.53
CA LEU A 104 -2.64 5.65 6.26
C LEU A 104 -1.91 6.39 5.11
N PHE A 105 -2.64 6.99 4.19
CA PHE A 105 -2.13 7.82 3.10
C PHE A 105 -1.89 9.28 3.52
N GLY A 106 -2.14 9.64 4.78
CA GLY A 106 -2.09 11.03 5.24
C GLY A 106 -3.21 11.91 4.69
N ARG A 107 -4.34 11.28 4.28
CA ARG A 107 -5.52 11.94 3.72
C ARG A 107 -6.75 11.74 4.60
N THR A 108 -7.82 12.44 4.28
CA THR A 108 -9.16 12.18 4.82
C THR A 108 -9.93 11.30 3.85
N ASP A 109 -10.83 10.45 4.37
CA ASP A 109 -11.68 9.61 3.51
C ASP A 109 -12.49 10.50 2.54
N PRO A 110 -12.69 10.07 1.28
CA PRO A 110 -13.51 10.80 0.33
C PRO A 110 -14.96 10.89 0.85
N ALA A 111 -15.55 12.08 0.73
CA ALA A 111 -16.96 12.34 1.05
C ALA A 111 -17.91 11.68 0.05
#